data_AF-A0A8T0EZJ8-F1
#
_entry.id   AF-A0A8T0EZJ8-F1
#
_cell.length_a   1.000
_cell.length_b   1.000
_cell.length_c   1.000
_cell.angle_alpha   90.00
_cell.angle_beta   90.00
_cell.angle_gamma   90.00
#
_symmetry.space_group_name_H-M   'P 1'
#
loop_
_entity.id
_entity.type
_entity.pdbx_description
1 polymer ?
#
loop_
_entity_poly.entity_id
_entity_poly.type
_entity_poly.pdbx_seq_one_letter_code
_entity_poly.pdbx_strand_id
1 'polypeptide(L)'
;MNLFVFTYFTLFAVFVLTRAEEISSTETNNSTVVNAFENSVAGMESNIKSFMNNIMKEMLPHAIRIGMESEASLSCLFDLTKIFRGVQNLDAWAVRMMDATGKPSGGLMEGTSTALGDYDECLDVRSPAGYPVTGEYCLLEIKPPGSIVDAMKEYQVNKERTNHSIANTKSFIGFLQKVRTNPDHVIFRLGICVPSSCSEKAIQSLLDLAFEDFDLPIKVAHCDYKYEFIFETYEIVIISFIMLLIALVIFGTVVSAVNTHKNISTDTSSDKDGNSSTETSETQYHCFHRCVDAFSKLSLCHNIKRLLNCDSEGDASDVIKGMKVLTIMFAIFTHTYALPHPLHLYRFRNTLNFTKFIDEVLFGAIANSSVGADTFFFLAGFHFIYNRWRMVKRTNILSYILKFISVMYIRMIAIQILVGSFLFLMPTFGSGPLWEEFVEGPIDNCKENWWMNLLFIQNFLGPYDICLYQTWILATIMQIFLITTVIVYLMHRWPTYGILTTIFTLILAMVGIAVVTGVADYPATLTIYFYDYRTSIYFWKHLYTQFYAHIGPQCIGMLLAYFISEYPIRKVDK
;
A
#
# COMPACT_ATOMS: atom_id res chain seq x y z
N MET A 1 10.35 -36.31 3.48
CA MET A 1 11.65 -35.77 3.06
C MET A 1 12.03 -34.50 3.82
N ASN A 2 11.15 -33.49 3.95
CA ASN A 2 11.46 -32.25 4.70
C ASN A 2 11.59 -32.40 6.23
N LEU A 3 10.91 -33.37 6.85
CA LEU A 3 11.08 -33.61 8.28
C LEU A 3 12.48 -34.13 8.61
N PHE A 4 13.07 -34.95 7.72
CA PHE A 4 14.38 -35.59 7.91
C PHE A 4 15.54 -34.60 7.75
N VAL A 5 15.46 -33.66 6.80
CA VAL A 5 16.49 -32.63 6.60
C VAL A 5 16.45 -31.60 7.74
N PHE A 6 15.25 -31.22 8.21
CA PHE A 6 15.11 -30.26 9.30
C PHE A 6 15.49 -30.87 10.66
N THR A 7 15.15 -32.15 10.93
CA THR A 7 15.67 -32.84 12.12
C THR A 7 17.18 -33.04 12.04
N TYR A 8 17.77 -33.29 10.87
CA TYR A 8 19.23 -33.38 10.75
C TYR A 8 19.92 -32.04 11.01
N PHE A 9 19.37 -30.94 10.50
CA PHE A 9 19.96 -29.61 10.67
C PHE A 9 19.79 -29.09 12.11
N THR A 10 18.65 -29.36 12.74
CA THR A 10 18.42 -29.03 14.16
C THR A 10 19.22 -29.93 15.10
N LEU A 11 19.35 -31.23 14.81
CA LEU A 11 20.26 -32.12 15.55
C LEU A 11 21.72 -31.71 15.35
N PHE A 12 22.11 -31.25 14.17
CA PHE A 12 23.45 -30.74 13.88
C PHE A 12 23.74 -29.44 14.63
N ALA A 13 22.80 -28.47 14.61
CA ALA A 13 22.93 -27.23 15.36
C ALA A 13 22.95 -27.46 16.88
N VAL A 14 22.10 -28.36 17.40
CA VAL A 14 22.10 -28.75 18.82
C VAL A 14 23.38 -29.51 19.18
N PHE A 15 23.94 -30.34 18.30
CA PHE A 15 25.21 -31.03 18.52
C PHE A 15 26.40 -30.06 18.54
N VAL A 16 26.40 -29.02 17.68
CA VAL A 16 27.42 -27.98 17.66
C VAL A 16 27.33 -27.09 18.91
N LEU A 17 26.12 -26.73 19.35
CA LEU A 17 25.90 -25.89 20.54
C LEU A 17 26.18 -26.65 21.84
N THR A 18 25.76 -27.91 21.96
CA THR A 18 26.03 -28.72 23.17
C THR A 18 27.52 -29.05 23.34
N ARG A 19 28.26 -29.21 22.24
CA ARG A 19 29.73 -29.34 22.29
C ARG A 19 30.48 -28.04 22.54
N ALA A 20 29.91 -26.89 22.18
CA ALA A 20 30.50 -25.59 22.50
C ALA A 20 30.44 -25.29 24.01
N GLU A 21 29.37 -25.72 24.69
CA GLU A 21 29.23 -25.59 26.15
C GLU A 21 30.16 -26.54 26.94
N GLU A 22 30.50 -27.71 26.39
CA GLU A 22 31.43 -28.67 27.04
C GLU A 22 32.89 -28.20 27.05
N ILE A 23 33.25 -27.20 26.22
CA ILE A 23 34.63 -26.67 26.09
C ILE A 23 34.88 -25.49 27.07
N SER A 24 33.86 -25.00 27.79
CA SER A 24 33.98 -23.80 28.63
C SER A 24 34.53 -24.04 30.06
N SER A 25 35.02 -25.24 30.43
CA SER A 25 35.39 -25.52 31.84
C SER A 25 36.79 -26.06 32.08
N THR A 26 37.69 -26.07 31.09
CA THR A 26 39.10 -26.42 31.33
C THR A 26 40.02 -25.40 30.68
N GLU A 27 40.86 -24.75 31.51
CA GLU A 27 42.05 -24.02 31.07
C GLU A 27 42.93 -24.97 30.23
N THR A 28 42.75 -24.96 28.91
CA THR A 28 43.59 -25.72 27.99
C THR A 28 44.18 -24.76 26.97
N ASN A 29 45.51 -24.76 26.89
CA ASN A 29 46.35 -24.05 25.92
C ASN A 29 45.60 -23.59 24.65
N ASN A 30 45.55 -22.28 24.42
CA ASN A 30 44.91 -21.67 23.24
C ASN A 30 45.33 -22.34 21.92
N SER A 31 46.55 -22.85 21.80
CA SER A 31 47.04 -23.56 20.60
C SER A 31 46.34 -24.89 20.33
N THR A 32 45.97 -25.66 21.36
CA THR A 32 45.27 -26.95 21.18
C THR A 32 43.83 -26.77 20.74
N VAL A 33 43.15 -25.74 21.24
CA VAL A 33 41.77 -25.41 20.85
C VAL A 33 41.73 -24.86 19.42
N VAL A 34 42.66 -23.96 19.07
CA VAL A 34 42.79 -23.43 17.71
C VAL A 34 43.09 -24.54 16.70
N ASN A 35 44.04 -25.44 16.99
CA ASN A 35 44.37 -26.56 16.10
C ASN A 35 43.20 -27.56 15.95
N ALA A 36 42.43 -27.81 17.02
CA ALA A 36 41.25 -28.67 16.95
C ALA A 36 40.13 -28.04 16.09
N PHE A 37 39.94 -26.72 16.22
CA PHE A 37 39.01 -25.95 15.40
C PHE A 37 39.42 -25.96 13.92
N GLU A 38 40.68 -25.64 13.60
CA GLU A 38 41.20 -25.62 12.23
C GLU A 38 41.04 -26.98 11.54
N ASN A 39 41.36 -28.08 12.22
CA ASN A 39 41.19 -29.44 11.68
C ASN A 39 39.71 -29.79 11.46
N SER A 40 38.82 -29.36 12.36
CA SER A 40 37.38 -29.59 12.23
C SER A 40 36.79 -28.80 11.05
N VAL A 41 37.21 -27.54 10.88
CA VAL A 41 36.80 -26.69 9.77
C VAL A 41 37.31 -27.26 8.45
N ALA A 42 38.59 -27.63 8.36
CA ALA A 42 39.17 -28.21 7.16
C ALA A 42 38.51 -29.54 6.76
N GLY A 43 38.20 -30.40 7.74
CA GLY A 43 37.46 -31.65 7.51
C GLY A 43 36.04 -31.40 7.00
N MET A 44 35.33 -30.44 7.57
CA MET A 44 33.99 -30.04 7.12
C MET A 44 34.03 -29.46 5.70
N GLU A 45 34.97 -28.56 5.43
CA GLU A 45 35.17 -27.93 4.13
C GLU A 45 35.45 -28.97 3.04
N SER A 46 36.32 -29.96 3.33
CA SER A 46 36.61 -31.06 2.41
C SER A 46 35.36 -31.89 2.07
N ASN A 47 34.56 -32.22 3.08
CA ASN A 47 33.31 -32.96 2.89
C ASN A 47 32.30 -32.18 2.05
N ILE A 48 32.14 -30.88 2.30
CA ILE A 48 31.25 -30.01 1.52
C ILE A 48 31.75 -29.91 0.07
N LYS A 49 33.05 -29.68 -0.15
CA LYS A 49 33.64 -29.66 -1.51
C LYS A 49 33.40 -30.97 -2.25
N SER A 50 33.57 -32.11 -1.57
CA SER A 50 33.27 -33.42 -2.17
C SER A 50 31.79 -33.57 -2.53
N PHE A 51 30.88 -33.10 -1.69
CA PHE A 51 29.44 -33.13 -1.97
C PHE A 51 29.08 -32.24 -3.17
N MET A 52 29.57 -31.00 -3.19
CA MET A 52 29.34 -30.06 -4.30
C MET A 52 29.91 -30.58 -5.62
N ASN A 53 31.09 -31.22 -5.59
CA ASN A 53 31.68 -31.85 -6.77
C ASN A 53 30.78 -32.94 -7.38
N ASN A 54 30.06 -33.70 -6.56
CA ASN A 54 29.18 -34.76 -7.05
C ASN A 54 27.93 -34.16 -7.71
N ILE A 55 27.30 -33.16 -7.09
CA ILE A 55 26.16 -32.44 -7.69
C ILE A 55 26.58 -31.81 -9.02
N MET A 56 27.74 -31.16 -9.05
CA MET A 56 28.26 -30.50 -10.25
C MET A 56 28.47 -31.48 -11.40
N LYS A 57 29.00 -32.69 -11.14
CA LYS A 57 29.18 -33.72 -12.18
C LYS A 57 27.86 -34.14 -12.83
N GLU A 58 26.78 -34.16 -12.06
CA GLU A 58 25.45 -34.52 -12.54
C GLU A 58 24.80 -33.39 -13.34
N MET A 59 24.97 -32.14 -12.91
CA MET A 59 24.41 -30.96 -13.59
C MET A 59 25.21 -30.53 -14.84
N LEU A 60 26.51 -30.81 -14.90
CA LEU A 60 27.41 -30.29 -15.94
C LEU A 60 26.95 -30.60 -17.39
N PRO A 61 26.48 -31.81 -17.74
CA PRO A 61 26.01 -32.09 -19.10
C PRO A 61 24.81 -31.22 -19.50
N HIS A 62 23.90 -30.95 -18.56
CA HIS A 62 22.72 -30.12 -18.80
C HIS A 62 23.13 -28.65 -18.95
N ALA A 63 24.03 -28.17 -18.08
CA ALA A 63 24.56 -26.81 -18.17
C ALA A 63 25.28 -26.55 -19.51
N ILE A 64 26.05 -27.54 -20.02
CA ILE A 64 26.72 -27.42 -21.33
C ILE A 64 25.69 -27.37 -22.47
N ARG A 65 24.69 -28.27 -22.45
CA ARG A 65 23.62 -28.27 -23.47
C ARG A 65 22.91 -26.92 -23.52
N ILE A 66 22.42 -26.47 -22.37
CA ILE A 66 21.69 -25.20 -22.23
C ILE A 66 22.58 -24.03 -22.69
N GLY A 67 23.85 -23.99 -22.26
CA GLY A 67 24.77 -22.92 -22.65
C GLY A 67 25.06 -22.88 -24.16
N MET A 68 25.10 -24.04 -24.84
CA MET A 68 25.34 -24.13 -26.29
C MET A 68 24.11 -23.76 -27.12
N GLU A 69 22.90 -24.06 -26.62
CA GLU A 69 21.63 -23.81 -27.31
C GLU A 69 21.03 -22.43 -26.99
N SER A 70 21.47 -21.79 -25.90
CA SER A 70 20.96 -20.49 -25.47
C SER A 70 21.45 -19.31 -26.31
N GLU A 71 20.68 -18.21 -26.28
CA GLU A 71 21.07 -16.92 -26.85
C GLU A 71 21.99 -16.09 -25.91
N ALA A 72 22.59 -16.72 -24.89
CA ALA A 72 23.43 -16.04 -23.92
C ALA A 72 24.76 -15.59 -24.51
N SER A 73 25.25 -14.42 -24.07
CA SER A 73 26.56 -13.91 -24.48
C SER A 73 27.69 -14.80 -23.93
N LEU A 74 28.82 -14.87 -24.65
CA LEU A 74 30.01 -15.59 -24.19
C LEU A 74 30.50 -15.07 -22.82
N SER A 75 30.34 -13.78 -22.53
CA SER A 75 30.66 -13.19 -21.22
C SER A 75 29.75 -13.71 -20.11
N CYS A 76 28.44 -13.80 -20.36
CA CYS A 76 27.46 -14.35 -19.42
C CYS A 76 27.79 -15.81 -19.09
N LEU A 77 28.00 -16.65 -20.12
CA LEU A 77 28.37 -18.05 -19.93
C LEU A 77 29.69 -18.20 -19.18
N PHE A 78 30.69 -17.38 -19.51
CA PHE A 78 31.98 -17.39 -18.83
C PHE A 78 31.83 -17.00 -17.35
N ASP A 79 31.05 -15.96 -17.02
CA ASP A 79 30.83 -15.55 -15.64
C ASP A 79 30.02 -16.58 -14.84
N LEU A 80 29.02 -17.20 -15.46
CA LEU A 80 28.32 -18.35 -14.87
C LEU A 80 29.30 -19.47 -14.52
N THR A 81 30.24 -19.81 -15.41
CA THR A 81 31.25 -20.84 -15.10
C THR A 81 32.19 -20.44 -13.96
N LYS A 82 32.49 -19.14 -13.79
CA LYS A 82 33.27 -18.65 -12.63
C LYS A 82 32.50 -18.82 -11.34
N ILE A 83 31.21 -18.50 -11.34
CA ILE A 83 30.32 -18.71 -10.19
C ILE A 83 30.28 -20.19 -9.82
N PHE A 84 30.06 -21.08 -10.80
CA PHE A 84 30.08 -22.53 -10.59
C PHE A 84 31.40 -23.00 -9.93
N ARG A 85 32.54 -22.53 -10.43
CA ARG A 85 33.85 -22.84 -9.86
C ARG A 85 34.04 -22.23 -8.47
N GLY A 86 33.55 -21.02 -8.24
CA GLY A 86 33.62 -20.36 -6.93
C GLY A 86 32.80 -21.11 -5.87
N VAL A 87 31.59 -21.56 -6.21
CA VAL A 87 30.75 -22.41 -5.35
C VAL A 87 31.45 -23.73 -5.03
N GLN A 88 32.10 -24.35 -6.02
CA GLN A 88 32.88 -25.58 -5.84
C GLN A 88 34.06 -25.39 -4.88
N ASN A 89 34.70 -24.22 -4.91
CA ASN A 89 35.82 -23.87 -4.04
C ASN A 89 35.38 -23.33 -2.67
N LEU A 90 34.08 -23.11 -2.46
CA LEU A 90 33.52 -22.42 -1.30
C LEU A 90 34.04 -20.99 -1.14
N ASP A 91 34.25 -20.32 -2.28
CA ASP A 91 34.61 -18.90 -2.29
C ASP A 91 33.45 -18.08 -1.73
N ALA A 92 33.74 -17.23 -0.73
CA ALA A 92 32.71 -16.48 -0.01
C ALA A 92 31.77 -15.68 -0.93
N TRP A 93 32.30 -15.03 -1.98
CA TRP A 93 31.49 -14.23 -2.91
C TRP A 93 30.50 -15.08 -3.72
N ALA A 94 30.90 -16.30 -4.13
CA ALA A 94 30.07 -17.18 -4.93
C ALA A 94 29.02 -17.89 -4.07
N VAL A 95 29.38 -18.27 -2.84
CA VAL A 95 28.43 -18.82 -1.85
C VAL A 95 27.39 -17.79 -1.45
N ARG A 96 27.77 -16.51 -1.24
CA ARG A 96 26.82 -15.42 -1.02
C ARG A 96 25.85 -15.24 -2.18
N MET A 97 26.32 -15.32 -3.42
CA MET A 97 25.45 -15.23 -4.59
C MET A 97 24.41 -16.37 -4.65
N MET A 98 24.82 -17.59 -4.28
CA MET A 98 23.92 -18.75 -4.18
C MET A 98 22.96 -18.61 -2.99
N ASP A 99 23.42 -18.06 -1.86
CA ASP A 99 22.59 -17.87 -0.66
C ASP A 99 21.51 -16.79 -0.88
N ALA A 100 21.88 -15.71 -1.57
CA ALA A 100 21.00 -14.61 -1.95
C ALA A 100 19.85 -15.05 -2.89
N THR A 101 20.01 -16.16 -3.61
CA THR A 101 18.94 -16.71 -4.45
C THR A 101 17.78 -17.25 -3.61
N GLY A 102 16.55 -16.97 -4.07
CA GLY A 102 15.32 -17.41 -3.44
C GLY A 102 15.22 -18.93 -3.31
N LYS A 103 14.80 -19.37 -2.12
CA LYS A 103 14.62 -20.78 -1.80
C LYS A 103 13.12 -21.04 -1.62
N PRO A 104 12.54 -22.14 -2.16
CA PRO A 104 11.11 -22.43 -2.01
C PRO A 104 10.66 -22.33 -0.56
N SER A 105 9.78 -21.38 -0.29
CA SER A 105 9.32 -21.08 1.06
C SER A 105 8.37 -22.17 1.57
N GLY A 106 8.47 -22.48 2.86
CA GLY A 106 7.56 -23.44 3.50
C GLY A 106 6.14 -22.89 3.51
N GLY A 107 5.17 -23.67 3.01
CA GLY A 107 3.76 -23.25 2.92
C GLY A 107 3.23 -23.09 1.49
N LEU A 108 3.93 -23.62 0.48
CA LEU A 108 3.48 -23.64 -0.92
C LEU A 108 2.04 -24.20 -1.07
N MET A 109 1.78 -25.36 -0.45
CA MET A 109 0.46 -26.03 -0.46
C MET A 109 -0.61 -25.28 0.33
N GLU A 110 -0.21 -24.27 1.10
CA GLU A 110 -1.08 -23.36 1.84
C GLU A 110 -1.20 -21.99 1.15
N GLY A 111 -0.59 -21.81 -0.03
CA GLY A 111 -0.69 -20.59 -0.83
C GLY A 111 0.44 -19.60 -0.69
N THR A 112 1.55 -19.97 -0.05
CA THR A 112 2.76 -19.13 -0.08
C THR A 112 3.36 -19.18 -1.48
N SER A 113 3.32 -18.05 -2.20
CA SER A 113 3.69 -17.99 -3.61
C SER A 113 4.92 -17.11 -3.90
N THR A 114 5.66 -16.71 -2.88
CA THR A 114 6.84 -15.84 -3.04
C THR A 114 8.07 -16.46 -2.35
N ALA A 115 9.19 -16.41 -3.05
CA ALA A 115 10.52 -16.82 -2.60
C ALA A 115 11.54 -15.83 -3.16
N LEU A 116 11.66 -14.66 -2.53
CA LEU A 116 12.42 -13.53 -3.09
C LEU A 116 13.93 -13.64 -2.87
N GLY A 117 14.39 -14.44 -1.92
CA GLY A 117 15.82 -14.47 -1.57
C GLY A 117 16.25 -13.20 -0.84
N ASP A 118 17.57 -12.96 -0.79
CA ASP A 118 18.16 -11.75 -0.22
C ASP A 118 18.58 -10.80 -1.35
N TYR A 119 17.77 -9.77 -1.54
CA TYR A 119 17.93 -8.78 -2.61
C TYR A 119 19.21 -7.97 -2.45
N ASP A 120 19.43 -7.41 -1.25
CA ASP A 120 20.57 -6.53 -0.97
C ASP A 120 21.88 -7.32 -1.01
N GLU A 121 21.89 -8.55 -0.47
CA GLU A 121 23.06 -9.43 -0.53
C GLU A 121 23.47 -9.70 -1.98
N CYS A 122 22.51 -9.96 -2.88
CA CYS A 122 22.78 -10.20 -4.29
C CYS A 122 23.46 -8.99 -4.95
N LEU A 123 22.91 -7.79 -4.77
CA LEU A 123 23.42 -6.57 -5.39
C LEU A 123 24.81 -6.16 -4.87
N ASP A 124 25.11 -6.51 -3.61
CA ASP A 124 26.37 -6.24 -2.94
C ASP A 124 27.49 -7.24 -3.27
N VAL A 125 27.19 -8.34 -3.97
CA VAL A 125 28.22 -9.30 -4.38
C VAL A 125 29.24 -8.63 -5.32
N ARG A 126 30.50 -8.66 -4.87
CA ARG A 126 31.69 -8.27 -5.63
C ARG A 126 32.75 -9.36 -5.48
N SER A 127 33.19 -9.91 -6.59
CA SER A 127 34.27 -10.91 -6.62
C SER A 127 35.67 -10.26 -6.52
N PRO A 128 36.70 -11.03 -6.10
CA PRO A 128 38.07 -10.53 -5.97
C PRO A 128 38.74 -10.12 -7.29
N ALA A 129 39.80 -9.31 -7.19
CA ALA A 129 40.59 -8.85 -8.33
C ALA A 129 41.14 -10.02 -9.17
N GLY A 130 40.78 -10.06 -10.46
CA GLY A 130 41.16 -11.12 -11.41
C GLY A 130 39.98 -11.81 -12.10
N TYR A 131 38.80 -11.79 -11.47
CA TYR A 131 37.57 -12.40 -12.00
C TYR A 131 36.34 -11.52 -11.74
N PRO A 132 36.29 -10.24 -12.19
CA PRO A 132 35.28 -9.27 -11.76
C PRO A 132 33.86 -9.66 -12.24
N VAL A 133 33.21 -10.49 -11.46
CA VAL A 133 31.78 -10.78 -11.43
C VAL A 133 31.12 -9.90 -10.38
N THR A 134 30.01 -9.28 -10.77
CA THR A 134 29.11 -8.49 -9.92
C THR A 134 27.72 -9.09 -9.99
N GLY A 135 27.02 -9.12 -8.85
CA GLY A 135 25.65 -9.65 -8.80
C GLY A 135 24.62 -8.69 -9.39
N GLU A 136 23.62 -9.28 -10.03
CA GLU A 136 22.40 -8.67 -10.54
C GLU A 136 21.22 -9.54 -10.07
N TYR A 137 20.19 -8.91 -9.54
CA TYR A 137 19.02 -9.60 -9.00
C TYR A 137 17.93 -9.69 -10.06
N CYS A 138 17.43 -10.88 -10.39
CA CYS A 138 16.31 -11.03 -11.32
C CYS A 138 15.09 -11.63 -10.62
N LEU A 139 13.91 -11.06 -10.86
CA LEU A 139 12.65 -11.61 -10.40
C LEU A 139 12.02 -12.48 -11.48
N LEU A 140 11.73 -13.73 -11.17
CA LEU A 140 11.03 -14.66 -12.05
C LEU A 140 9.56 -14.78 -11.66
N GLU A 141 8.68 -14.75 -12.64
CA GLU A 141 7.26 -15.09 -12.54
C GLU A 141 7.01 -16.47 -13.15
N ILE A 142 6.66 -17.44 -12.31
CA ILE A 142 6.34 -18.79 -12.71
C ILE A 142 4.82 -18.95 -12.62
N LYS A 143 4.17 -19.17 -13.77
CA LYS A 143 2.71 -19.33 -13.84
C LYS A 143 2.33 -20.80 -13.99
N PRO A 144 1.17 -21.23 -13.46
CA PRO A 144 0.62 -22.52 -13.81
C PRO A 144 0.35 -22.60 -15.33
N PRO A 145 0.48 -23.78 -15.95
CA PRO A 145 0.05 -24.01 -17.32
C PRO A 145 -1.39 -23.54 -17.55
N GLY A 146 -1.68 -22.99 -18.74
CA GLY A 146 -3.00 -22.43 -19.07
C GLY A 146 -4.15 -23.41 -18.86
N SER A 147 -3.92 -24.69 -19.14
CA SER A 147 -4.88 -25.77 -18.90
C SER A 147 -5.29 -25.89 -17.42
N ILE A 148 -4.37 -25.65 -16.49
CA ILE A 148 -4.65 -25.63 -15.05
C ILE A 148 -5.44 -24.36 -14.69
N VAL A 149 -5.04 -23.21 -15.22
CA VAL A 149 -5.72 -21.93 -14.97
C VAL A 149 -7.17 -21.98 -15.44
N ASP A 150 -7.43 -22.51 -16.64
CA ASP A 150 -8.77 -22.64 -17.20
C ASP A 150 -9.64 -23.61 -16.38
N ALA A 151 -9.06 -24.73 -15.97
CA ALA A 151 -9.73 -25.69 -15.09
C ALA A 151 -10.04 -25.09 -13.70
N MET A 152 -9.19 -24.19 -13.17
CA MET A 152 -9.47 -23.45 -11.94
C MET A 152 -10.64 -22.48 -12.12
N LYS A 153 -10.69 -21.74 -13.24
CA LYS A 153 -11.80 -20.84 -13.57
C LYS A 153 -13.12 -21.61 -13.68
N GLU A 154 -13.12 -22.73 -14.41
CA GLU A 154 -14.30 -23.57 -14.57
C GLU A 154 -14.80 -24.10 -13.22
N TYR A 155 -13.90 -24.57 -12.35
CA TYR A 155 -14.25 -25.03 -11.01
C TYR A 155 -14.85 -23.94 -10.11
N GLN A 156 -14.40 -22.69 -10.26
CA GLN A 156 -14.95 -21.55 -9.50
C GLN A 156 -16.35 -21.16 -9.97
N VAL A 157 -16.62 -21.25 -11.28
CA VAL A 157 -17.91 -20.88 -11.89
C VAL A 157 -18.98 -21.95 -11.70
N ASN A 158 -18.60 -23.23 -11.75
CA ASN A 158 -19.59 -24.31 -11.76
C ASN A 158 -20.14 -24.62 -10.35
N LYS A 159 -21.48 -24.54 -10.19
CA LYS A 159 -22.16 -24.84 -8.91
C LYS A 159 -22.10 -26.34 -8.56
N GLU A 160 -21.96 -27.22 -9.55
CA GLU A 160 -21.86 -28.68 -9.38
C GLU A 160 -20.39 -29.15 -9.37
N ARG A 161 -19.69 -28.82 -8.28
CA ARG A 161 -18.24 -29.04 -8.11
C ARG A 161 -17.75 -30.49 -8.16
N THR A 162 -18.63 -31.48 -8.13
CA THR A 162 -18.30 -32.90 -7.87
C THR A 162 -17.80 -33.68 -9.09
N ASN A 163 -18.08 -33.22 -10.31
CA ASN A 163 -17.72 -33.96 -11.55
C ASN A 163 -16.46 -33.42 -12.25
N HIS A 164 -15.79 -32.42 -11.68
CA HIS A 164 -14.65 -31.77 -12.31
C HIS A 164 -13.34 -32.56 -12.12
N SER A 165 -12.48 -32.60 -13.14
CA SER A 165 -11.20 -33.32 -13.11
C SER A 165 -10.28 -32.85 -11.98
N ILE A 166 -10.24 -31.53 -11.76
CA ILE A 166 -9.54 -30.94 -10.62
C ILE A 166 -10.12 -31.44 -9.29
N ALA A 167 -11.45 -31.56 -9.14
CA ALA A 167 -12.10 -31.97 -7.89
C ALA A 167 -11.68 -33.37 -7.43
N ASN A 168 -11.43 -34.26 -8.40
CA ASN A 168 -11.09 -35.67 -8.16
C ASN A 168 -9.59 -35.94 -8.20
N THR A 169 -8.74 -34.93 -8.39
CA THR A 169 -7.29 -35.14 -8.40
C THR A 169 -6.76 -35.45 -6.99
N LYS A 170 -5.93 -36.49 -6.90
CA LYS A 170 -5.14 -36.81 -5.69
C LYS A 170 -3.71 -36.28 -5.76
N SER A 171 -3.35 -35.59 -6.85
CA SER A 171 -2.01 -35.03 -7.00
C SER A 171 -1.81 -33.81 -6.10
N PHE A 172 -0.57 -33.35 -6.00
CA PHE A 172 -0.25 -32.13 -5.25
C PHE A 172 -1.09 -30.94 -5.73
N ILE A 173 -1.46 -30.88 -7.01
CA ILE A 173 -2.27 -29.84 -7.65
C ILE A 173 -3.67 -29.69 -7.00
N GLY A 174 -4.14 -30.68 -6.24
CA GLY A 174 -5.41 -30.61 -5.52
C GLY A 174 -5.54 -29.40 -4.57
N PHE A 175 -4.43 -28.82 -4.10
CA PHE A 175 -4.49 -27.58 -3.29
C PHE A 175 -5.09 -26.40 -4.06
N LEU A 176 -5.00 -26.38 -5.41
CA LEU A 176 -5.52 -25.29 -6.24
C LEU A 176 -7.04 -25.14 -6.18
N GLN A 177 -7.77 -26.19 -5.78
CA GLN A 177 -9.22 -26.11 -5.49
C GLN A 177 -9.56 -25.09 -4.40
N LYS A 178 -8.60 -24.84 -3.48
CA LYS A 178 -8.77 -23.89 -2.38
C LYS A 178 -8.53 -22.46 -2.82
N VAL A 179 -7.96 -22.24 -4.00
CA VAL A 179 -7.78 -20.90 -4.55
C VAL A 179 -9.15 -20.33 -4.90
N ARG A 180 -9.52 -19.26 -4.21
CA ARG A 180 -10.80 -18.55 -4.39
C ARG A 180 -10.64 -17.22 -5.12
N THR A 181 -9.40 -16.85 -5.41
CA THR A 181 -9.00 -15.59 -6.03
C THR A 181 -8.85 -15.79 -7.52
N ASN A 182 -8.61 -14.71 -8.27
CA ASN A 182 -8.45 -14.79 -9.73
C ASN A 182 -7.35 -15.80 -10.10
N PRO A 183 -7.66 -16.89 -10.81
CA PRO A 183 -6.66 -17.86 -11.25
C PRO A 183 -5.58 -17.25 -12.15
N ASP A 184 -5.90 -16.21 -12.93
CA ASP A 184 -4.94 -15.51 -13.80
C ASP A 184 -3.81 -14.81 -13.02
N HIS A 185 -4.03 -14.59 -11.73
CA HIS A 185 -3.08 -13.94 -10.84
C HIS A 185 -2.40 -14.94 -9.88
N VAL A 186 -2.50 -16.25 -10.13
CA VAL A 186 -1.70 -17.23 -9.39
C VAL A 186 -0.30 -17.26 -10.00
N ILE A 187 0.61 -16.47 -9.42
CA ILE A 187 1.99 -16.32 -9.89
C ILE A 187 2.92 -16.69 -8.74
N PHE A 188 3.85 -17.62 -9.00
CA PHE A 188 4.94 -17.95 -8.10
C PHE A 188 6.14 -17.07 -8.42
N ARG A 189 6.56 -16.24 -7.47
CA ARG A 189 7.71 -15.34 -7.65
C ARG A 189 8.97 -15.96 -7.04
N LEU A 190 10.02 -16.02 -7.83
CA LEU A 190 11.33 -16.51 -7.41
C LEU A 190 12.39 -15.47 -7.74
N GLY A 191 13.08 -14.96 -6.72
CA GLY A 191 14.26 -14.13 -6.92
C GLY A 191 15.47 -14.99 -7.21
N ILE A 192 16.26 -14.67 -8.23
CA ILE A 192 17.53 -15.33 -8.52
C ILE A 192 18.65 -14.29 -8.59
N CYS A 193 19.84 -14.67 -8.09
CA CYS A 193 21.02 -13.83 -8.23
C CYS A 193 21.86 -14.36 -9.41
N VAL A 194 22.10 -13.49 -10.39
CA VAL A 194 22.81 -13.82 -11.64
C VAL A 194 23.99 -12.85 -11.82
N PRO A 195 25.00 -13.19 -12.64
CA PRO A 195 26.07 -12.23 -12.93
C PRO A 195 25.56 -11.12 -13.83
N SER A 196 26.01 -9.89 -13.58
CA SER A 196 25.55 -8.69 -14.31
C SER A 196 25.98 -8.61 -15.79
N SER A 197 26.67 -9.63 -16.28
CA SER A 197 27.04 -9.79 -17.69
C SER A 197 25.96 -10.50 -18.52
N CYS A 198 24.94 -11.05 -17.86
CA CYS A 198 23.78 -11.68 -18.47
C CYS A 198 22.66 -10.66 -18.64
N SER A 199 22.12 -10.55 -19.86
CA SER A 199 20.92 -9.73 -20.10
C SER A 199 19.65 -10.48 -19.72
N GLU A 200 18.56 -9.76 -19.46
CA GLU A 200 17.23 -10.34 -19.19
C GLU A 200 16.81 -11.38 -20.23
N LYS A 201 17.06 -11.09 -21.52
CA LYS A 201 16.78 -12.02 -22.63
C LYS A 201 17.62 -13.28 -22.58
N ALA A 202 18.89 -13.16 -22.19
CA ALA A 202 19.77 -14.31 -22.02
C ALA A 202 19.27 -15.21 -20.88
N ILE A 203 18.87 -14.61 -19.75
CA ILE A 203 18.30 -15.35 -18.62
C ILE A 203 16.99 -16.04 -19.01
N GLN A 204 16.10 -15.35 -19.74
CA GLN A 204 14.87 -15.94 -20.26
C GLN A 204 15.16 -17.17 -21.13
N SER A 205 16.07 -17.06 -22.11
CA SER A 205 16.47 -18.16 -22.98
C SER A 205 17.06 -19.35 -22.20
N LEU A 206 17.90 -19.08 -21.20
CA LEU A 206 18.47 -20.12 -20.34
C LEU A 206 17.38 -20.86 -19.55
N LEU A 207 16.39 -20.14 -19.02
CA LEU A 207 15.28 -20.71 -18.27
C LEU A 207 14.33 -21.52 -19.16
N ASP A 208 14.00 -21.02 -20.35
CA ASP A 208 13.12 -21.71 -21.29
C ASP A 208 13.71 -23.08 -21.68
N LEU A 209 15.01 -23.15 -21.95
CA LEU A 209 15.72 -24.40 -22.25
C LEU A 209 15.89 -25.32 -21.04
N ALA A 210 16.01 -24.75 -19.83
CA ALA A 210 16.13 -25.51 -18.59
C ALA A 210 14.81 -26.17 -18.17
N PHE A 211 13.67 -25.54 -18.49
CA PHE A 211 12.34 -25.98 -18.08
C PHE A 211 11.43 -26.45 -19.23
N GLU A 212 11.99 -26.63 -20.42
CA GLU A 212 11.29 -27.11 -21.62
C GLU A 212 10.46 -28.39 -21.36
N ASP A 213 11.04 -29.34 -20.61
CA ASP A 213 10.39 -30.62 -20.30
C ASP A 213 9.19 -30.51 -19.34
N PHE A 214 9.03 -29.38 -18.64
CA PHE A 214 8.03 -29.22 -17.58
C PHE A 214 6.79 -28.43 -18.02
N ASP A 215 6.76 -27.89 -19.25
CA ASP A 215 5.67 -27.04 -19.77
C ASP A 215 5.28 -25.91 -18.77
N LEU A 216 6.28 -25.36 -18.08
CA LEU A 216 6.10 -24.31 -17.08
C LEU A 216 6.37 -22.95 -17.73
N PRO A 217 5.36 -22.08 -17.90
CA PRO A 217 5.58 -20.73 -18.38
C PRO A 217 6.31 -19.91 -17.30
N ILE A 218 7.59 -19.64 -17.55
CA ILE A 218 8.45 -18.80 -16.73
C ILE A 218 8.69 -17.50 -17.48
N LYS A 219 8.52 -16.37 -16.81
CA LYS A 219 8.83 -15.05 -17.35
C LYS A 219 9.82 -14.36 -16.42
N VAL A 220 10.91 -13.82 -16.96
CA VAL A 220 11.74 -12.84 -16.24
C VAL A 220 10.97 -11.53 -16.20
N ALA A 221 10.58 -11.08 -14.99
CA ALA A 221 9.81 -9.85 -14.81
C ALA A 221 10.68 -8.62 -15.02
N HIS A 222 11.77 -8.52 -14.25
CA HIS A 222 12.82 -7.51 -14.35
C HIS A 222 14.12 -8.05 -13.76
N CYS A 223 15.22 -7.40 -14.11
CA CYS A 223 16.49 -7.54 -13.41
C CYS A 223 17.00 -6.19 -12.89
N ASP A 224 17.35 -6.17 -11.62
CA ASP A 224 17.86 -5.02 -10.89
C ASP A 224 19.37 -5.14 -10.69
N TYR A 225 20.05 -4.03 -10.91
CA TYR A 225 21.45 -3.84 -10.57
C TYR A 225 21.58 -2.77 -9.50
N LYS A 226 22.74 -2.70 -8.86
CA LYS A 226 23.03 -1.65 -7.87
C LYS A 226 23.13 -0.28 -8.58
N TYR A 227 22.00 0.40 -8.70
CA TYR A 227 21.87 1.72 -9.33
C TYR A 227 22.24 2.85 -8.36
N GLU A 228 22.79 3.94 -8.89
CA GLU A 228 22.87 5.22 -8.19
C GLU A 228 21.66 6.06 -8.60
N PHE A 229 20.80 6.43 -7.65
CA PHE A 229 19.59 7.19 -7.93
C PHE A 229 19.89 8.50 -8.69
N ILE A 230 19.47 8.56 -9.95
CA ILE A 230 19.49 9.79 -10.75
C ILE A 230 18.09 10.38 -10.73
N PHE A 231 17.99 11.63 -10.29
CA PHE A 231 16.71 12.33 -10.23
C PHE A 231 16.26 12.80 -11.62
N GLU A 232 15.02 12.48 -11.97
CA GLU A 232 14.36 13.00 -13.16
C GLU A 232 13.94 14.47 -12.96
N THR A 233 13.70 15.18 -14.07
CA THR A 233 13.42 16.63 -14.03
C THR A 233 12.18 16.95 -13.17
N TYR A 234 11.12 16.15 -13.25
CA TYR A 234 9.91 16.38 -12.45
C TYR A 234 10.13 16.12 -10.96
N GLU A 235 10.99 15.16 -10.60
CA GLU A 235 11.33 14.86 -9.21
C GLU A 235 12.05 16.05 -8.57
N ILE A 236 13.00 16.65 -9.30
CA ILE A 236 13.69 17.87 -8.87
C ILE A 236 12.70 19.01 -8.66
N VAL A 237 11.72 19.18 -9.54
CA VAL A 237 10.65 20.19 -9.39
C VAL A 237 9.81 19.93 -8.14
N ILE A 238 9.41 18.68 -7.90
CA ILE A 238 8.61 18.30 -6.72
C ILE A 238 9.41 18.51 -5.43
N ILE A 239 10.68 18.07 -5.40
CA ILE A 239 11.59 18.29 -4.26
C ILE A 239 11.73 19.78 -3.99
N SER A 240 11.95 20.58 -5.04
CA SER A 240 12.05 22.05 -4.91
C SER A 240 10.77 22.66 -4.35
N PHE A 241 9.60 22.19 -4.77
CA PHE A 241 8.31 22.62 -4.25
C PHE A 241 8.11 22.24 -2.76
N ILE A 242 8.43 21.01 -2.37
CA ILE A 242 8.34 20.55 -0.98
C ILE A 242 9.32 21.34 -0.11
N MET A 243 10.55 21.55 -0.58
CA MET A 243 11.55 22.34 0.13
C MET A 243 11.12 23.80 0.30
N LEU A 244 10.44 24.38 -0.70
CA LEU A 244 9.84 25.71 -0.58
C LEU A 244 8.75 25.76 0.50
N LEU A 245 7.86 24.76 0.55
CA LEU A 245 6.84 24.68 1.60
C LEU A 245 7.46 24.54 2.99
N ILE A 246 8.48 23.70 3.14
CA ILE A 246 9.23 23.55 4.40
C ILE A 246 9.88 24.87 4.79
N ALA A 247 10.53 25.56 3.84
CA ALA A 247 11.15 26.86 4.10
C ALA A 247 10.13 27.91 4.55
N LEU A 248 8.93 27.94 3.94
CA LEU A 248 7.84 28.84 4.36
C LEU A 248 7.34 28.53 5.77
N VAL A 249 7.25 27.25 6.16
CA VAL A 249 6.87 26.84 7.52
C VAL A 249 7.96 27.21 8.53
N ILE A 250 9.23 26.99 8.21
CA ILE A 250 10.37 27.39 9.06
C ILE A 250 10.36 28.92 9.23
N PHE A 251 10.24 29.67 8.14
CA PHE A 251 10.16 31.12 8.15
C PHE A 251 8.98 31.63 9.00
N GLY A 252 7.77 31.09 8.78
CA GLY A 252 6.60 31.43 9.57
C GLY A 252 6.76 31.11 11.07
N THR A 253 7.48 30.03 11.39
CA THR A 253 7.80 29.65 12.77
C THR A 253 8.78 30.62 13.42
N VAL A 254 9.84 31.01 12.71
CA VAL A 254 10.81 32.02 13.18
C VAL A 254 10.13 33.37 13.39
N VAL A 255 9.33 33.84 12.42
CA VAL A 255 8.57 35.10 12.53
C VAL A 255 7.66 35.09 13.75
N SER A 256 6.92 33.98 13.97
CA SER A 256 6.05 33.81 15.13
C SER A 256 6.82 33.81 16.46
N ALA A 257 7.97 33.12 16.52
CA ALA A 257 8.82 33.07 17.71
C ALA A 257 9.39 34.45 18.07
N VAL A 258 9.91 35.20 17.09
CA VAL A 258 10.45 36.55 17.28
C VAL A 258 9.35 37.52 17.71
N ASN A 259 8.15 37.45 17.11
CA ASN A 259 7.05 38.32 17.49
C ASN A 259 6.55 38.03 18.91
N THR A 260 6.49 36.76 19.30
CA THR A 260 6.15 36.35 20.67
C THR A 260 7.17 36.88 21.68
N HIS A 261 8.47 36.81 21.38
CA HIS A 261 9.52 37.35 22.24
C HIS A 261 9.45 38.88 22.36
N LYS A 262 9.19 39.60 21.25
CA LYS A 262 9.03 41.06 21.26
C LYS A 262 7.85 41.48 22.12
N ASN A 263 6.68 40.84 21.95
CA ASN A 263 5.47 41.14 22.73
C ASN A 263 5.70 40.93 24.24
N ILE A 264 6.36 39.84 24.64
CA ILE A 264 6.74 39.59 26.05
C ILE A 264 7.70 40.69 26.56
N SER A 265 8.65 41.14 25.74
CA SER A 265 9.60 42.18 26.11
C SER A 265 8.96 43.55 26.27
N THR A 266 7.98 43.90 25.42
CA THR A 266 7.18 45.14 25.52
C THR A 266 6.20 45.14 26.68
N ASP A 267 5.57 44.01 27.02
CA ASP A 267 4.68 43.91 28.20
C ASP A 267 5.45 44.07 29.52
N THR A 268 6.76 43.77 29.53
CA THR A 268 7.63 43.98 30.70
C THR A 268 8.13 45.43 30.80
N SER A 269 7.96 46.25 29.75
CA SER A 269 8.46 47.64 29.67
C SER A 269 7.37 48.70 29.55
N SER A 270 6.10 48.32 29.33
CA SER A 270 4.95 49.23 29.22
C SER A 270 4.34 49.68 30.56
N ASP A 271 4.92 49.30 31.70
CA ASP A 271 4.59 49.88 33.02
C ASP A 271 5.26 51.25 33.25
N LYS A 272 6.02 51.77 32.26
CA LYS A 272 6.59 53.12 32.31
C LYS A 272 6.45 53.82 30.95
N ASP A 273 5.81 54.98 31.02
CA ASP A 273 5.72 56.04 30.01
C ASP A 273 4.58 55.97 28.99
N GLY A 274 3.62 56.88 29.22
CA GLY A 274 2.58 57.26 28.29
C GLY A 274 3.01 58.36 27.32
N ASN A 275 2.20 58.47 26.26
CA ASN A 275 2.13 59.53 25.24
C ASN A 275 3.31 59.66 24.25
N SER A 276 3.04 59.40 22.97
CA SER A 276 2.63 60.44 22.01
C SER A 276 2.48 59.88 20.59
N SER A 277 1.47 60.39 19.91
CA SER A 277 1.00 60.03 18.57
C SER A 277 1.92 60.52 17.45
N THR A 278 2.19 59.65 16.46
CA THR A 278 2.70 60.05 15.13
C THR A 278 1.90 59.34 14.04
N GLU A 279 0.98 60.08 13.41
CA GLU A 279 -0.06 59.59 12.47
C GLU A 279 0.41 59.43 11.00
N THR A 280 1.69 59.60 10.67
CA THR A 280 2.16 59.52 9.26
C THR A 280 2.87 58.21 8.90
N SER A 281 2.92 57.23 9.81
CA SER A 281 3.51 55.89 9.58
C SER A 281 2.49 54.74 9.56
N GLU A 282 1.19 55.01 9.68
CA GLU A 282 0.19 53.95 9.88
C GLU A 282 0.03 53.00 8.68
N THR A 283 0.03 53.46 7.43
CA THR A 283 -0.27 52.61 6.26
C THR A 283 0.84 51.60 5.93
N GLN A 284 2.12 51.96 6.10
CA GLN A 284 3.25 51.06 5.87
C GLN A 284 3.43 50.06 7.02
N TYR A 285 3.20 50.49 8.26
CA TYR A 285 3.16 49.61 9.43
C TYR A 285 2.01 48.60 9.35
N HIS A 286 0.86 49.01 8.84
CA HIS A 286 -0.32 48.13 8.73
C HIS A 286 -0.14 47.01 7.70
N CYS A 287 0.56 47.27 6.58
CA CYS A 287 0.90 46.25 5.58
C CYS A 287 1.95 45.28 6.13
N PHE A 288 3.01 45.79 6.77
CA PHE A 288 4.03 44.97 7.40
C PHE A 288 3.46 44.06 8.49
N HIS A 289 2.63 44.58 9.40
CA HIS A 289 1.96 43.78 10.42
C HIS A 289 1.05 42.71 9.82
N ARG A 290 0.32 43.03 8.74
CA ARG A 290 -0.57 42.07 8.07
C ARG A 290 0.21 40.95 7.38
N CYS A 291 1.38 41.26 6.82
CA CYS A 291 2.30 40.27 6.27
C CYS A 291 2.87 39.38 7.38
N VAL A 292 3.35 39.97 8.48
CA VAL A 292 3.83 39.24 9.66
C VAL A 292 2.75 38.31 10.22
N ASP A 293 1.51 38.79 10.34
CA ASP A 293 0.37 37.98 10.77
C ASP A 293 0.05 36.86 9.78
N ALA A 294 0.12 37.11 8.47
CA ALA A 294 -0.11 36.09 7.45
C ALA A 294 0.95 34.97 7.52
N PHE A 295 2.23 35.31 7.67
CA PHE A 295 3.31 34.33 7.81
C PHE A 295 3.30 33.62 9.16
N SER A 296 2.93 34.31 10.25
CA SER A 296 2.80 33.68 11.57
C SER A 296 1.75 32.55 11.59
N LYS A 297 0.73 32.60 10.71
CA LYS A 297 -0.25 31.53 10.52
C LYS A 297 0.32 30.26 9.89
N LEU A 298 1.50 30.34 9.27
CA LEU A 298 2.25 29.17 8.77
C LEU A 298 3.15 28.56 9.86
N SER A 299 3.23 29.17 11.05
CA SER A 299 4.04 28.67 12.16
C SER A 299 3.64 27.26 12.57
N LEU A 300 4.62 26.37 12.66
CA LEU A 300 4.43 24.99 13.08
C LEU A 300 3.92 24.93 14.53
N CYS A 301 4.52 25.71 15.45
CA CYS A 301 4.13 25.71 16.86
C CYS A 301 2.67 26.15 17.08
N HIS A 302 2.22 27.18 16.36
CA HIS A 302 0.84 27.65 16.45
C HIS A 302 -0.13 26.60 15.89
N ASN A 303 0.17 26.03 14.71
CA ASN A 303 -0.66 25.01 14.09
C ASN A 303 -0.70 23.72 14.92
N ILE A 304 0.42 23.27 15.51
CA ILE A 304 0.47 22.10 16.40
C ILE A 304 -0.35 22.35 17.66
N LYS A 305 -0.19 23.51 18.34
CA LYS A 305 -1.02 23.84 19.51
C LYS A 305 -2.51 23.85 19.17
N ARG A 306 -2.87 24.39 18.01
CA ARG A 306 -4.27 24.40 17.54
C ARG A 306 -4.77 22.99 17.16
N LEU A 307 -3.92 22.16 16.57
CA LEU A 307 -4.24 20.80 16.16
C LEU A 307 -4.43 19.87 17.38
N LEU A 308 -3.59 20.03 18.39
CA LEU A 308 -3.63 19.29 19.65
C LEU A 308 -4.58 19.91 20.68
N ASN A 309 -5.31 20.96 20.32
CA ASN A 309 -6.26 21.57 21.23
C ASN A 309 -7.46 20.62 21.43
N CYS A 310 -7.73 20.28 22.69
CA CYS A 310 -8.79 19.33 23.08
C CYS A 310 -9.99 20.03 23.74
N ASP A 311 -10.18 21.33 23.52
CA ASP A 311 -11.34 22.06 24.03
C ASP A 311 -12.66 21.38 23.61
N SER A 312 -13.45 20.96 24.60
CA SER A 312 -14.78 20.39 24.39
C SER A 312 -15.84 21.48 24.45
N GLU A 313 -16.76 21.49 23.50
CA GLU A 313 -17.96 22.33 23.54
C GLU A 313 -19.01 21.75 24.52
N GLY A 314 -18.85 20.49 24.95
CA GLY A 314 -19.73 19.82 25.91
C GLY A 314 -21.09 19.44 25.33
N ASP A 315 -21.20 19.38 24.00
CA ASP A 315 -22.44 19.12 23.28
C ASP A 315 -22.32 17.89 22.36
N ALA A 316 -23.38 17.62 21.58
CA ALA A 316 -23.42 16.50 20.64
C ALA A 316 -22.34 16.59 19.53
N SER A 317 -21.76 17.77 19.28
CA SER A 317 -20.70 17.97 18.29
C SER A 317 -19.45 17.18 18.66
N ASP A 318 -19.13 17.08 19.95
CA ASP A 318 -17.93 16.38 20.43
C ASP A 318 -18.05 14.85 20.27
N VAL A 319 -19.24 14.30 20.51
CA VAL A 319 -19.52 12.88 20.23
C VAL A 319 -19.35 12.58 18.74
N ILE A 320 -19.85 13.46 17.87
CA ILE A 320 -19.71 13.31 16.40
C ILE A 320 -18.24 13.40 15.97
N LYS A 321 -17.45 14.30 16.58
CA LYS A 321 -15.99 14.36 16.34
C LYS A 321 -15.33 13.02 16.68
N GLY A 322 -15.66 12.43 17.83
CA GLY A 322 -15.17 11.10 18.23
C GLY A 322 -15.59 9.98 17.29
N MET A 323 -16.86 9.94 16.89
CA MET A 323 -17.36 8.94 15.92
C MET A 323 -16.59 9.02 14.59
N LYS A 324 -16.31 10.22 14.08
CA LYS A 324 -15.54 10.40 12.84
C LYS A 324 -14.12 9.82 12.94
N VAL A 325 -13.46 9.96 14.10
CA VAL A 325 -12.13 9.37 14.32
C VAL A 325 -12.20 7.85 14.21
N LEU A 326 -13.17 7.22 14.90
CA LEU A 326 -13.36 5.77 14.84
C LEU A 326 -13.66 5.30 13.41
N THR A 327 -14.50 6.01 12.67
CA THR A 327 -14.81 5.67 11.28
C THR A 327 -13.60 5.79 10.35
N ILE A 328 -12.76 6.81 10.52
CA ILE A 328 -11.52 6.96 9.74
C ILE A 328 -10.51 5.88 10.09
N MET A 329 -10.31 5.57 11.38
CA MET A 329 -9.43 4.47 11.79
C MET A 329 -9.87 3.14 11.16
N PHE A 330 -11.16 2.88 11.17
CA PHE A 330 -11.73 1.69 10.58
C PHE A 330 -11.58 1.66 9.04
N ALA A 331 -11.68 2.80 8.38
CA ALA A 331 -11.37 2.93 6.95
C ALA A 331 -9.89 2.64 6.65
N ILE A 332 -8.96 3.11 7.49
CA ILE A 332 -7.52 2.82 7.37
C ILE A 332 -7.27 1.31 7.52
N PHE A 333 -7.83 0.68 8.56
CA PHE A 333 -7.71 -0.77 8.76
C PHE A 333 -8.25 -1.54 7.56
N THR A 334 -9.42 -1.16 7.06
CA THR A 334 -10.04 -1.75 5.87
C THR A 334 -9.14 -1.65 4.66
N HIS A 335 -8.65 -0.45 4.34
CA HIS A 335 -7.80 -0.27 3.17
C HIS A 335 -6.42 -0.94 3.32
N THR A 336 -6.00 -1.27 4.55
CA THR A 336 -4.77 -2.03 4.77
C THR A 336 -4.95 -3.53 4.52
N TYR A 337 -6.08 -4.10 4.98
CA TYR A 337 -6.33 -5.56 4.97
C TYR A 337 -7.24 -6.05 3.82
N ALA A 338 -8.06 -5.17 3.25
CA ALA A 338 -9.24 -5.54 2.46
C ALA A 338 -9.28 -4.96 1.05
N LEU A 339 -8.20 -4.33 0.60
CA LEU A 339 -8.16 -3.82 -0.76
C LEU A 339 -8.14 -4.97 -1.78
N PRO A 340 -9.01 -4.92 -2.81
CA PRO A 340 -9.07 -5.90 -3.89
C PRO A 340 -7.96 -5.62 -4.91
N HIS A 341 -6.70 -5.58 -4.46
CA HIS A 341 -5.56 -5.66 -5.38
C HIS A 341 -5.07 -7.11 -5.37
N PRO A 342 -4.82 -7.75 -6.54
CA PRO A 342 -4.23 -9.09 -6.66
C PRO A 342 -2.98 -9.24 -5.78
N LEU A 343 -2.24 -8.13 -5.64
CA LEU A 343 -1.06 -7.99 -4.80
C LEU A 343 -1.24 -8.23 -3.30
N HIS A 344 -2.44 -8.03 -2.74
CA HIS A 344 -2.64 -8.19 -1.29
C HIS A 344 -2.47 -9.62 -0.82
N LEU A 345 -2.82 -10.59 -1.67
CA LEU A 345 -2.66 -12.00 -1.34
C LEU A 345 -1.18 -12.33 -1.19
N TYR A 346 -0.31 -11.82 -2.06
CA TYR A 346 1.12 -12.15 -2.03
C TYR A 346 1.87 -11.64 -0.79
N ARG A 347 1.28 -10.69 -0.04
CA ARG A 347 1.84 -10.21 1.24
C ARG A 347 1.69 -11.23 2.36
N PHE A 348 0.75 -12.17 2.24
CA PHE A 348 0.47 -13.13 3.28
C PHE A 348 1.18 -14.46 3.00
N ARG A 349 1.88 -14.97 4.00
CA ARG A 349 2.21 -16.39 4.03
C ARG A 349 0.92 -17.20 4.18
N ASN A 350 0.84 -18.36 3.54
CA ASN A 350 -0.30 -19.27 3.63
C ASN A 350 -1.64 -18.65 3.21
N THR A 351 -1.65 -17.97 2.05
CA THR A 351 -2.82 -17.23 1.51
C THR A 351 -4.12 -18.05 1.41
N LEU A 352 -4.05 -19.36 1.24
CA LEU A 352 -5.24 -20.21 1.15
C LEU A 352 -5.97 -20.35 2.50
N ASN A 353 -5.25 -20.14 3.61
CA ASN A 353 -5.86 -20.08 4.95
C ASN A 353 -6.53 -18.74 5.23
N PHE A 354 -6.38 -17.73 4.36
CA PHE A 354 -7.01 -16.42 4.53
C PHE A 354 -8.53 -16.53 4.73
N THR A 355 -9.18 -17.49 4.06
CA THR A 355 -10.61 -17.78 4.22
C THR A 355 -11.01 -18.13 5.65
N LYS A 356 -10.16 -18.84 6.40
CA LYS A 356 -10.41 -19.16 7.82
C LYS A 356 -10.36 -17.91 8.69
N PHE A 357 -9.48 -16.98 8.35
CA PHE A 357 -9.37 -15.70 9.07
C PHE A 357 -10.61 -14.83 8.85
N ILE A 358 -11.20 -14.87 7.64
CA ILE A 358 -12.46 -14.18 7.34
C ILE A 358 -13.63 -14.72 8.17
N ASP A 359 -13.68 -16.02 8.40
CA ASP A 359 -14.76 -16.68 9.16
C ASP A 359 -14.71 -16.36 10.67
N GLU A 360 -13.64 -15.74 11.16
CA GLU A 360 -13.53 -15.31 12.55
C GLU A 360 -14.45 -14.10 12.84
N VAL A 361 -15.22 -14.17 13.93
CA VAL A 361 -16.19 -13.13 14.31
C VAL A 361 -15.55 -11.75 14.44
N LEU A 362 -14.34 -11.67 14.98
CA LEU A 362 -13.60 -10.40 15.12
C LEU A 362 -13.21 -9.82 13.76
N PHE A 363 -12.82 -10.68 12.82
CA PHE A 363 -12.52 -10.26 11.46
C PHE A 363 -13.80 -9.89 10.69
N GLY A 364 -14.95 -10.47 11.06
CA GLY A 364 -16.26 -10.10 10.52
C GLY A 364 -16.55 -8.59 10.57
N ALA A 365 -15.99 -7.86 11.55
CA ALA A 365 -16.06 -6.40 11.56
C ALA A 365 -15.32 -5.79 10.36
N ILE A 366 -14.07 -6.21 10.11
CA ILE A 366 -13.24 -5.75 8.97
C ILE A 366 -13.86 -6.19 7.64
N ALA A 367 -14.42 -7.40 7.56
CA ALA A 367 -15.05 -7.92 6.36
C ALA A 367 -16.33 -7.13 5.95
N ASN A 368 -17.04 -6.55 6.92
CA ASN A 368 -18.24 -5.73 6.73
C ASN A 368 -17.96 -4.23 6.77
N SER A 369 -16.71 -3.82 6.58
CA SER A 369 -16.33 -2.45 6.84
C SER A 369 -16.85 -1.42 5.83
N SER A 370 -17.46 -1.89 4.74
CA SER A 370 -18.28 -1.09 3.82
C SER A 370 -19.31 -0.22 4.55
N VAL A 371 -19.92 -0.73 5.63
CA VAL A 371 -20.87 0.01 6.49
C VAL A 371 -20.22 1.22 7.19
N GLY A 372 -18.91 1.16 7.41
CA GLY A 372 -18.13 2.28 7.94
C GLY A 372 -18.16 3.50 7.01
N ALA A 373 -18.07 3.30 5.69
CA ALA A 373 -18.16 4.38 4.73
C ALA A 373 -19.54 5.07 4.81
N ASP A 374 -20.62 4.31 4.89
CA ASP A 374 -21.97 4.86 5.00
C ASP A 374 -22.18 5.64 6.30
N THR A 375 -21.58 5.17 7.40
CA THR A 375 -21.57 5.91 8.67
C THR A 375 -20.87 7.27 8.51
N PHE A 376 -19.76 7.31 7.77
CA PHE A 376 -19.06 8.57 7.47
C PHE A 376 -19.95 9.55 6.69
N PHE A 377 -20.60 9.08 5.62
CA PHE A 377 -21.48 9.91 4.79
C PHE A 377 -22.73 10.38 5.55
N PHE A 378 -23.31 9.54 6.40
CA PHE A 378 -24.38 9.93 7.32
C PHE A 378 -23.94 11.07 8.25
N LEU A 379 -22.79 10.93 8.93
CA LEU A 379 -22.25 11.97 9.81
C LEU A 379 -21.90 13.26 9.06
N ALA A 380 -21.48 13.15 7.80
CA ALA A 380 -21.22 14.30 6.94
C ALA A 380 -22.52 15.09 6.66
N GLY A 381 -23.59 14.41 6.26
CA GLY A 381 -24.90 15.03 6.04
C GLY A 381 -25.50 15.65 7.29
N PHE A 382 -25.42 14.93 8.42
CA PHE A 382 -25.88 15.42 9.71
C PHE A 382 -25.15 16.71 10.09
N HIS A 383 -23.82 16.69 10.09
CA HIS A 383 -23.01 17.84 10.47
C HIS A 383 -23.22 19.02 9.51
N PHE A 384 -23.45 18.74 8.23
CA PHE A 384 -23.71 19.77 7.23
C PHE A 384 -25.00 20.55 7.51
N ILE A 385 -26.09 19.89 7.91
CA ILE A 385 -27.32 20.62 8.30
C ILE A 385 -27.21 21.17 9.73
N TYR A 386 -26.82 20.36 10.72
CA TYR A 386 -26.88 20.71 12.14
C TYR A 386 -26.11 21.99 12.49
N ASN A 387 -24.89 22.13 11.97
CA ASN A 387 -24.05 23.30 12.22
C ASN A 387 -24.44 24.49 11.33
N ARG A 388 -25.04 24.26 10.16
CA ARG A 388 -25.26 25.30 9.16
C ARG A 388 -26.68 25.87 9.18
N TRP A 389 -27.68 25.10 9.58
CA TRP A 389 -29.06 25.54 9.74
C TRP A 389 -29.16 26.77 10.66
N ARG A 390 -28.36 26.79 11.72
CA ARG A 390 -28.32 27.91 12.69
C ARG A 390 -27.54 29.13 12.19
N MET A 391 -26.52 28.96 11.35
CA MET A 391 -25.66 30.06 10.87
C MET A 391 -26.22 30.79 9.65
N VAL A 392 -26.95 30.10 8.77
CA VAL A 392 -27.42 30.66 7.49
C VAL A 392 -28.52 31.71 7.66
N LYS A 393 -29.27 31.71 8.77
CA LYS A 393 -30.36 32.68 9.05
C LYS A 393 -29.93 34.16 8.98
N ARG A 394 -28.63 34.48 8.95
CA ARG A 394 -28.08 35.85 8.96
C ARG A 394 -27.37 36.30 7.68
N THR A 395 -27.17 35.46 6.67
CA THR A 395 -26.36 35.80 5.47
C THR A 395 -26.99 35.33 4.16
N ASN A 396 -26.64 35.96 3.04
CA ASN A 396 -27.05 35.51 1.71
C ASN A 396 -26.53 34.07 1.44
N ILE A 397 -27.43 33.10 1.49
CA ILE A 397 -27.16 31.66 1.40
C ILE A 397 -26.30 31.29 0.18
N LEU A 398 -26.50 31.95 -0.97
CA LEU A 398 -25.77 31.63 -2.20
C LEU A 398 -24.27 32.00 -2.08
N SER A 399 -23.97 33.22 -1.62
CA SER A 399 -22.59 33.66 -1.42
C SER A 399 -21.85 32.80 -0.39
N TYR A 400 -22.58 32.35 0.64
CA TYR A 400 -22.06 31.47 1.66
C TYR A 400 -21.73 30.08 1.14
N ILE A 401 -22.67 29.49 0.38
CA ILE A 401 -22.49 28.20 -0.29
C ILE A 401 -21.27 28.24 -1.22
N LEU A 402 -21.14 29.27 -2.07
CA LEU A 402 -20.03 29.41 -3.00
C LEU A 402 -18.68 29.54 -2.27
N LYS A 403 -18.65 30.32 -1.18
CA LYS A 403 -17.46 30.41 -0.32
C LYS A 403 -17.13 29.07 0.33
N PHE A 404 -18.14 28.31 0.75
CA PHE A 404 -17.91 27.00 1.37
C PHE A 404 -17.35 25.99 0.36
N ILE A 405 -17.97 25.86 -0.81
CA ILE A 405 -17.51 24.96 -1.88
C ILE A 405 -16.08 25.30 -2.28
N SER A 406 -15.79 26.58 -2.54
CA SER A 406 -14.46 27.01 -2.96
C SER A 406 -13.39 26.69 -1.92
N VAL A 407 -13.63 26.96 -0.63
CA VAL A 407 -12.68 26.62 0.44
C VAL A 407 -12.49 25.11 0.56
N MET A 408 -13.57 24.32 0.45
CA MET A 408 -13.50 22.87 0.52
C MET A 408 -12.72 22.29 -0.66
N TYR A 409 -13.02 22.74 -1.89
CA TYR A 409 -12.37 22.32 -3.12
C TYR A 409 -10.87 22.62 -3.10
N ILE A 410 -10.48 23.85 -2.75
CA ILE A 410 -9.06 24.25 -2.64
C ILE A 410 -8.35 23.39 -1.60
N ARG A 411 -8.96 23.16 -0.43
CA ARG A 411 -8.36 22.33 0.63
C ARG A 411 -8.12 20.89 0.17
N MET A 412 -9.10 20.29 -0.49
CA MET A 412 -9.00 18.88 -0.93
C MET A 412 -7.99 18.73 -2.07
N ILE A 413 -7.95 19.67 -3.02
CA ILE A 413 -6.93 19.68 -4.08
C ILE A 413 -5.54 19.83 -3.50
N ALA A 414 -5.33 20.77 -2.57
CA ALA A 414 -4.02 20.98 -1.97
C ALA A 414 -3.47 19.69 -1.33
N ILE A 415 -4.33 18.92 -0.65
CA ILE A 415 -3.96 17.64 -0.04
C ILE A 415 -3.66 16.60 -1.12
N GLN A 416 -4.46 16.50 -2.18
CA GLN A 416 -4.21 15.54 -3.25
C GLN A 416 -2.94 15.85 -4.04
N ILE A 417 -2.64 17.12 -4.31
CA ILE A 417 -1.38 17.53 -4.93
C ILE A 417 -0.21 17.11 -4.03
N LEU A 418 -0.28 17.38 -2.74
CA LEU A 418 0.79 17.01 -1.80
C LEU A 418 1.00 15.49 -1.75
N VAL A 419 -0.07 14.70 -1.61
CA VAL A 419 0.01 13.24 -1.56
C VAL A 419 0.47 12.67 -2.91
N GLY A 420 -0.02 13.20 -4.02
CA GLY A 420 0.42 12.82 -5.37
C GLY A 420 1.90 13.12 -5.57
N SER A 421 2.38 14.29 -5.15
CA SER A 421 3.80 14.65 -5.16
C SER A 421 4.67 13.66 -4.39
N PHE A 422 4.24 13.22 -3.20
CA PHE A 422 4.97 12.18 -2.46
C PHE A 422 4.99 10.84 -3.20
N LEU A 423 3.88 10.45 -3.84
CA LEU A 423 3.82 9.22 -4.62
C LEU A 423 4.81 9.26 -5.80
N PHE A 424 4.87 10.37 -6.55
CA PHE A 424 5.81 10.52 -7.66
C PHE A 424 7.29 10.47 -7.25
N LEU A 425 7.61 10.80 -5.98
CA LEU A 425 8.96 10.67 -5.44
C LEU A 425 9.26 9.28 -4.88
N MET A 426 8.25 8.42 -4.69
CA MET A 426 8.42 7.12 -4.05
C MET A 426 9.53 6.27 -4.70
N PRO A 427 9.67 6.17 -6.03
CA PRO A 427 10.69 5.32 -6.67
C PRO A 427 12.12 5.66 -6.25
N THR A 428 12.38 6.92 -5.89
CA THR A 428 13.73 7.39 -5.48
C THR A 428 14.08 7.06 -4.03
N PHE A 429 13.10 6.70 -3.19
CA PHE A 429 13.32 6.47 -1.76
C PHE A 429 13.70 5.03 -1.42
N GLY A 430 13.68 4.12 -2.39
CA GLY A 430 14.01 2.73 -2.15
C GLY A 430 14.08 1.91 -3.42
N SER A 431 14.48 0.66 -3.25
CA SER A 431 14.45 -0.38 -4.26
C SER A 431 14.07 -1.69 -3.57
N GLY A 432 13.78 -2.71 -4.36
CA GLY A 432 13.48 -4.02 -3.81
C GLY A 432 12.81 -4.95 -4.81
N PRO A 433 12.71 -6.23 -4.46
CA PRO A 433 12.32 -7.29 -5.39
C PRO A 433 10.88 -7.23 -5.87
N LEU A 434 10.03 -6.41 -5.24
CA LEU A 434 8.63 -6.20 -5.64
C LEU A 434 8.35 -4.70 -5.86
N TRP A 435 9.40 -3.86 -5.93
CA TRP A 435 9.26 -2.42 -5.95
C TRP A 435 8.55 -1.93 -7.22
N GLU A 436 8.95 -2.41 -8.38
CA GLU A 436 8.31 -2.11 -9.67
C GLU A 436 6.79 -2.39 -9.62
N GLU A 437 6.39 -3.55 -9.08
CA GLU A 437 4.98 -3.95 -9.05
C GLU A 437 4.14 -3.17 -8.01
N PHE A 438 4.71 -2.86 -6.84
CA PHE A 438 3.98 -2.17 -5.76
C PHE A 438 4.04 -0.64 -5.83
N VAL A 439 5.07 -0.08 -6.44
CA VAL A 439 5.36 1.35 -6.46
C VAL A 439 5.23 1.90 -7.87
N GLU A 440 5.96 1.33 -8.84
CA GLU A 440 6.01 1.88 -10.19
C GLU A 440 4.69 1.66 -10.96
N GLY A 441 4.07 0.48 -10.84
CA GLY A 441 2.77 0.21 -11.46
C GLY A 441 1.69 1.25 -11.09
N PRO A 442 1.42 1.52 -9.79
CA PRO A 442 0.52 2.60 -9.38
C PRO A 442 0.95 4.00 -9.85
N ILE A 443 2.26 4.25 -9.98
CA ILE A 443 2.79 5.53 -10.47
C ILE A 443 2.52 5.69 -11.96
N ASP A 444 2.65 4.64 -12.76
CA ASP A 444 2.35 4.69 -14.20
C ASP A 444 0.88 5.00 -14.45
N ASN A 445 -0.03 4.38 -13.69
CA ASN A 445 -1.44 4.76 -13.66
C ASN A 445 -1.64 6.24 -13.31
N CYS A 446 -0.83 6.76 -12.39
CA CYS A 446 -0.82 8.18 -12.05
C CYS A 446 -0.26 9.08 -13.14
N LYS A 447 0.78 8.68 -13.88
CA LYS A 447 1.30 9.46 -15.01
C LYS A 447 0.22 9.70 -16.05
N GLU A 448 -0.65 8.71 -16.29
CA GLU A 448 -1.75 8.83 -17.25
C GLU A 448 -2.98 9.56 -16.67
N ASN A 449 -3.38 9.28 -15.43
CA ASN A 449 -4.70 9.64 -14.90
C ASN A 449 -4.69 10.65 -13.73
N TRP A 450 -3.55 11.25 -13.35
CA TRP A 450 -3.46 12.17 -12.19
C TRP A 450 -4.45 13.35 -12.27
N TRP A 451 -4.74 13.86 -13.46
CA TRP A 451 -5.63 15.01 -13.66
C TRP A 451 -7.07 14.72 -13.22
N MET A 452 -7.50 13.45 -13.23
CA MET A 452 -8.84 13.06 -12.78
C MET A 452 -9.02 13.25 -11.27
N ASN A 453 -7.94 13.15 -10.48
CA ASN A 453 -7.97 13.44 -9.05
C ASN A 453 -8.35 14.90 -8.80
N LEU A 454 -7.74 15.84 -9.55
CA LEU A 454 -8.04 17.26 -9.44
C LEU A 454 -9.50 17.61 -9.71
N LEU A 455 -10.15 16.85 -10.60
CA LEU A 455 -11.56 17.01 -10.96
C LEU A 455 -12.50 16.20 -10.06
N PHE A 456 -11.98 15.37 -9.15
CA PHE A 456 -12.77 14.48 -8.30
C PHE A 456 -13.66 13.50 -9.09
N ILE A 457 -13.13 12.94 -10.18
CA ILE A 457 -13.84 11.97 -11.05
C ILE A 457 -13.11 10.63 -11.19
N GLN A 458 -12.02 10.44 -10.46
CA GLN A 458 -11.20 9.24 -10.51
C GLN A 458 -11.94 7.97 -10.08
N ASN A 459 -13.03 8.09 -9.31
CA ASN A 459 -13.87 6.97 -8.89
C ASN A 459 -14.68 6.33 -10.04
N PHE A 460 -14.71 6.92 -11.25
CA PHE A 460 -15.30 6.27 -12.43
C PHE A 460 -14.34 5.30 -13.13
N LEU A 461 -13.04 5.35 -12.80
CA LEU A 461 -12.04 4.44 -13.32
C LEU A 461 -12.14 3.05 -12.67
N GLY A 462 -11.55 2.04 -13.32
CA GLY A 462 -11.39 0.73 -12.72
C GLY A 462 -10.42 0.77 -11.53
N PRO A 463 -10.45 -0.26 -10.65
CA PRO A 463 -9.54 -0.35 -9.51
C PRO A 463 -8.06 -0.43 -9.91
N TYR A 464 -7.76 -0.77 -11.15
CA TYR A 464 -6.39 -0.86 -11.69
C TYR A 464 -5.93 0.41 -12.42
N ASP A 465 -6.85 1.29 -12.83
CA ASP A 465 -6.50 2.49 -13.61
C ASP A 465 -6.50 3.76 -12.74
N ILE A 466 -7.11 3.68 -11.55
CA ILE A 466 -7.27 4.80 -10.63
C ILE A 466 -5.92 5.26 -10.06
N CYS A 467 -5.56 6.51 -10.31
CA CYS A 467 -4.44 7.14 -9.62
C CYS A 467 -4.81 7.42 -8.15
N LEU A 468 -3.99 6.97 -7.20
CA LEU A 468 -4.25 7.05 -5.75
C LEU A 468 -5.58 6.40 -5.38
N TYR A 469 -5.63 5.08 -5.44
CA TYR A 469 -6.83 4.27 -5.19
C TYR A 469 -7.67 4.74 -3.99
N GLN A 470 -7.06 4.97 -2.83
CA GLN A 470 -7.73 5.36 -1.59
C GLN A 470 -8.49 6.70 -1.67
N THR A 471 -8.25 7.51 -2.70
CA THR A 471 -8.88 8.83 -2.87
C THR A 471 -10.28 8.77 -3.48
N TRP A 472 -10.78 7.59 -3.88
CA TRP A 472 -12.15 7.41 -4.35
C TRP A 472 -13.18 8.03 -3.39
N ILE A 473 -12.94 7.95 -2.07
CA ILE A 473 -13.83 8.54 -1.06
C ILE A 473 -13.86 10.07 -1.16
N LEU A 474 -12.74 10.72 -1.49
CA LEU A 474 -12.67 12.17 -1.70
C LEU A 474 -13.47 12.58 -2.95
N ALA A 475 -13.40 11.78 -4.01
CA ALA A 475 -14.19 11.98 -5.23
C ALA A 475 -15.69 11.96 -4.92
N THR A 476 -16.12 10.89 -4.24
CA THR A 476 -17.50 10.70 -3.82
C THR A 476 -17.98 11.80 -2.89
N ILE A 477 -17.18 12.21 -1.90
CA ILE A 477 -17.49 13.35 -1.03
C ILE A 477 -17.76 14.60 -1.84
N MET A 478 -16.90 14.95 -2.80
CA MET A 478 -17.08 16.14 -3.63
C MET A 478 -18.37 16.06 -4.45
N GLN A 479 -18.62 14.93 -5.10
CA GLN A 479 -19.80 14.68 -5.94
C GLN A 479 -21.10 14.79 -5.12
N ILE A 480 -21.19 14.10 -3.98
CA ILE A 480 -22.36 14.18 -3.11
C ILE A 480 -22.51 15.59 -2.52
N PHE A 481 -21.40 16.24 -2.17
CA PHE A 481 -21.44 17.59 -1.61
C PHE A 481 -22.05 18.61 -2.59
N LEU A 482 -21.71 18.53 -3.89
CA LEU A 482 -22.30 19.38 -4.92
C LEU A 482 -23.82 19.18 -5.01
N ILE A 483 -24.29 17.94 -5.00
CA ILE A 483 -25.73 17.61 -5.05
C ILE A 483 -26.43 18.10 -3.78
N THR A 484 -25.91 17.74 -2.61
CA THR A 484 -26.52 18.06 -1.32
C THR A 484 -26.53 19.55 -1.02
N THR A 485 -25.58 20.31 -1.56
CA THR A 485 -25.58 21.78 -1.43
C THR A 485 -26.78 22.42 -2.14
N VAL A 486 -27.18 21.92 -3.31
CA VAL A 486 -28.40 22.36 -4.01
C VAL A 486 -29.63 22.02 -3.17
N ILE A 487 -29.67 20.82 -2.59
CA ILE A 487 -30.75 20.38 -1.69
C ILE A 487 -30.84 21.30 -0.48
N VAL A 488 -29.70 21.66 0.14
CA VAL A 488 -29.67 22.58 1.28
C VAL A 488 -30.14 23.98 0.91
N TYR A 489 -29.76 24.48 -0.26
CA TYR A 489 -30.28 25.75 -0.77
C TYR A 489 -31.81 25.72 -0.90
N LEU A 490 -32.36 24.66 -1.49
CA LEU A 490 -33.82 24.46 -1.60
C LEU A 490 -34.48 24.32 -0.24
N MET A 491 -33.90 23.55 0.67
CA MET A 491 -34.40 23.35 2.04
C MET A 491 -34.38 24.65 2.86
N HIS A 492 -33.39 25.50 2.65
CA HIS A 492 -33.32 26.81 3.31
C HIS A 492 -34.38 27.78 2.77
N ARG A 493 -34.55 27.85 1.44
CA ARG A 493 -35.49 28.79 0.81
C ARG A 493 -36.94 28.31 0.92
N TRP A 494 -37.16 27.02 0.73
CA TRP A 494 -38.45 26.35 0.74
C TRP A 494 -38.35 24.97 1.43
N PRO A 495 -38.53 24.92 2.76
CA PRO A 495 -38.29 23.70 3.55
C PRO A 495 -39.02 22.46 3.04
N THR A 496 -40.30 22.59 2.67
CA THR A 496 -41.10 21.48 2.13
C THR A 496 -40.51 20.89 0.86
N TYR A 497 -40.12 21.75 -0.10
CA TYR A 497 -39.51 21.28 -1.34
C TYR A 497 -38.12 20.68 -1.10
N GLY A 498 -37.34 21.23 -0.18
CA GLY A 498 -36.05 20.64 0.21
C GLY A 498 -36.16 19.27 0.85
N ILE A 499 -37.17 19.04 1.70
CA ILE A 499 -37.44 17.72 2.29
C ILE A 499 -37.89 16.75 1.20
N LEU A 500 -38.83 17.16 0.34
CA LEU A 500 -39.32 16.32 -0.76
C LEU A 500 -38.19 15.93 -1.73
N THR A 501 -37.32 16.87 -2.09
CA THR A 501 -36.16 16.56 -2.94
C THR A 501 -35.18 15.64 -2.24
N THR A 502 -34.93 15.80 -0.93
CA THR A 502 -34.08 14.89 -0.16
C THR A 502 -34.63 13.46 -0.15
N ILE A 503 -35.94 13.31 0.10
CA ILE A 503 -36.61 11.99 0.08
C ILE A 503 -36.59 11.39 -1.32
N PHE A 504 -36.84 12.20 -2.35
CA PHE A 504 -36.76 11.75 -3.74
C PHE A 504 -35.36 11.25 -4.10
N THR A 505 -34.31 11.99 -3.75
CA THR A 505 -32.91 11.58 -3.98
C THR A 505 -32.58 10.28 -3.23
N LEU A 506 -33.06 10.11 -2.00
CA LEU A 506 -32.90 8.89 -1.22
C LEU A 506 -33.54 7.69 -1.93
N ILE A 507 -34.79 7.81 -2.35
CA ILE A 507 -35.53 6.73 -3.05
C ILE A 507 -34.85 6.42 -4.39
N LEU A 508 -34.47 7.45 -5.15
CA LEU A 508 -33.80 7.27 -6.44
C LEU A 508 -32.47 6.53 -6.28
N ALA A 509 -31.69 6.85 -5.25
CA ALA A 509 -30.46 6.12 -4.94
C ALA A 509 -30.73 4.65 -4.60
N MET A 510 -31.71 4.37 -3.75
CA MET A 510 -32.10 3.00 -3.38
C MET A 510 -32.55 2.18 -4.59
N VAL A 511 -33.40 2.77 -5.46
CA VAL A 511 -33.85 2.12 -6.69
C VAL A 511 -32.68 1.90 -7.64
N GLY A 512 -31.78 2.87 -7.80
CA GLY A 512 -30.58 2.75 -8.62
C GLY A 512 -29.69 1.58 -8.17
N ILE A 513 -29.41 1.48 -6.87
CA ILE A 513 -28.66 0.37 -6.28
C ILE A 513 -29.37 -0.96 -6.54
N ALA A 514 -30.69 -1.04 -6.33
CA ALA A 514 -31.47 -2.26 -6.54
C ALA A 514 -31.45 -2.70 -8.01
N VAL A 515 -31.57 -1.77 -8.96
CA VAL A 515 -31.52 -2.05 -10.40
C VAL A 515 -30.13 -2.53 -10.80
N VAL A 516 -29.08 -1.82 -10.40
CA VAL A 516 -27.69 -2.21 -10.73
C VAL A 516 -27.37 -3.59 -10.15
N THR A 517 -27.77 -3.85 -8.90
CA THR A 517 -27.54 -5.14 -8.23
C THR A 517 -28.32 -6.27 -8.90
N GLY A 518 -29.60 -6.05 -9.22
CA GLY A 518 -30.46 -7.08 -9.83
C GLY A 518 -30.14 -7.39 -11.29
N VAL A 519 -29.73 -6.39 -12.08
CA VAL A 519 -29.34 -6.59 -13.49
C VAL A 519 -27.99 -7.29 -13.60
N ALA A 520 -27.05 -6.95 -12.73
CA ALA A 520 -25.69 -7.50 -12.77
C ALA A 520 -25.50 -8.77 -11.92
N ASP A 521 -26.56 -9.29 -11.29
CA ASP A 521 -26.54 -10.45 -10.37
C ASP A 521 -25.48 -10.31 -9.27
N TYR A 522 -25.33 -9.09 -8.74
CA TYR A 522 -24.39 -8.80 -7.66
C TYR A 522 -24.91 -9.32 -6.31
N PRO A 523 -24.01 -9.68 -5.37
CA PRO A 523 -24.43 -10.06 -4.02
C PRO A 523 -25.14 -8.89 -3.33
N ALA A 524 -26.16 -9.20 -2.52
CA ALA A 524 -26.98 -8.21 -1.81
C ALA A 524 -26.19 -7.37 -0.78
N THR A 525 -24.97 -7.77 -0.43
CA THR A 525 -24.09 -7.02 0.47
C THR A 525 -22.65 -7.17 0.01
N LEU A 526 -21.92 -6.05 0.01
CA LEU A 526 -20.47 -6.07 -0.09
C LEU A 526 -19.89 -6.54 1.24
N THR A 527 -19.73 -7.85 1.42
CA THR A 527 -18.57 -8.29 2.19
C THR A 527 -17.37 -8.21 1.27
N ILE A 528 -16.27 -7.68 1.78
CA ILE A 528 -15.10 -7.34 0.97
C ILE A 528 -14.40 -8.60 0.41
N TYR A 529 -14.93 -9.80 0.69
CA TYR A 529 -14.30 -11.09 0.43
C TYR A 529 -15.23 -12.17 -0.13
N PHE A 530 -16.41 -11.85 -0.67
CA PHE A 530 -17.20 -12.87 -1.38
C PHE A 530 -16.51 -13.31 -2.69
N TYR A 531 -15.65 -14.32 -2.55
CA TYR A 531 -15.30 -15.53 -3.32
C TYR A 531 -15.34 -15.59 -4.87
N ASP A 532 -15.92 -14.63 -5.57
CA ASP A 532 -15.80 -14.53 -7.03
C ASP A 532 -15.02 -13.26 -7.39
N TYR A 533 -13.77 -13.47 -7.77
CA TYR A 533 -12.86 -12.40 -8.17
C TYR A 533 -13.45 -11.54 -9.29
N ARG A 534 -14.24 -12.14 -10.19
CA ARG A 534 -14.85 -11.44 -11.33
C ARG A 534 -15.89 -10.46 -10.83
N THR A 535 -16.85 -10.95 -10.04
CA THR A 535 -17.92 -10.11 -9.48
C THR A 535 -17.37 -9.01 -8.57
N SER A 536 -16.31 -9.27 -7.80
CA SER A 536 -15.75 -8.28 -6.86
C SER A 536 -15.23 -7.01 -7.55
N ILE A 537 -14.46 -7.13 -8.65
CA ILE A 537 -13.87 -6.00 -9.36
C ILE A 537 -14.96 -5.13 -10.00
N TYR A 538 -15.96 -5.77 -10.64
CA TYR A 538 -17.09 -5.08 -11.26
C TYR A 538 -17.98 -4.42 -10.22
N PHE A 539 -18.25 -5.08 -9.08
CA PHE A 539 -18.98 -4.49 -7.96
C PHE A 539 -18.28 -3.24 -7.44
N TRP A 540 -16.95 -3.31 -7.24
CA TRP A 540 -16.16 -2.19 -6.75
C TRP A 540 -16.26 -0.98 -7.68
N LYS A 541 -16.12 -1.20 -8.99
CA LYS A 541 -16.24 -0.16 -10.01
C LYS A 541 -17.67 0.37 -10.13
N HIS A 542 -18.65 -0.52 -10.26
CA HIS A 542 -20.02 -0.17 -10.65
C HIS A 542 -20.95 0.11 -9.47
N LEU A 543 -20.54 -0.11 -8.23
CA LEU A 543 -21.43 0.15 -7.10
C LEU A 543 -20.68 0.79 -5.94
N TYR A 544 -19.65 0.13 -5.41
CA TYR A 544 -19.02 0.58 -4.16
C TYR A 544 -18.37 1.96 -4.24
N THR A 545 -17.57 2.24 -5.27
CA THR A 545 -16.86 3.53 -5.37
C THR A 545 -17.75 4.68 -5.86
N GLN A 546 -19.00 4.39 -6.21
CA GLN A 546 -19.89 5.33 -6.88
C GLN A 546 -20.67 6.17 -5.89
N PHE A 547 -20.84 7.47 -6.21
CA PHE A 547 -21.50 8.42 -5.30
C PHE A 547 -22.96 8.07 -4.99
N TYR A 548 -23.68 7.47 -5.93
CA TYR A 548 -25.07 7.11 -5.74
C TYR A 548 -25.27 5.96 -4.75
N ALA A 549 -24.25 5.14 -4.49
CA ALA A 549 -24.30 4.13 -3.44
C ALA A 549 -24.32 4.75 -2.03
N HIS A 550 -23.69 5.93 -1.88
CA HIS A 550 -23.44 6.55 -0.58
C HIS A 550 -24.27 7.82 -0.30
N ILE A 551 -24.97 8.37 -1.31
CA ILE A 551 -25.82 9.55 -1.13
C ILE A 551 -27.01 9.30 -0.20
N GLY A 552 -27.53 8.06 -0.16
CA GLY A 552 -28.65 7.67 0.69
C GLY A 552 -28.38 7.91 2.19
N PRO A 553 -27.32 7.32 2.77
CA PRO A 553 -26.90 7.61 4.14
C PRO A 553 -26.76 9.11 4.45
N GLN A 554 -26.19 9.88 3.52
CA GLN A 554 -26.05 11.34 3.69
C GLN A 554 -27.41 12.05 3.73
N CYS A 555 -28.36 11.69 2.87
CA CYS A 555 -29.73 12.21 2.90
C CYS A 555 -30.43 11.92 4.25
N ILE A 556 -30.26 10.71 4.80
CA ILE A 556 -30.80 10.35 6.11
C ILE A 556 -30.20 11.23 7.21
N GLY A 557 -28.88 11.44 7.19
CA GLY A 557 -28.20 12.35 8.11
C GLY A 557 -28.71 13.79 8.03
N MET A 558 -28.94 14.29 6.81
CA MET A 558 -29.50 15.63 6.57
C MET A 558 -30.91 15.77 7.15
N LEU A 559 -31.80 14.80 6.88
CA LEU A 559 -33.17 14.80 7.39
C LEU A 559 -33.20 14.78 8.91
N LEU A 560 -32.41 13.89 9.54
CA LEU A 560 -32.32 13.78 10.99
C LEU A 560 -31.87 15.11 11.61
N ALA A 561 -30.81 15.71 11.07
CA ALA A 561 -30.30 16.99 11.56
C ALA A 561 -31.30 18.14 11.37
N TYR A 562 -32.06 18.15 10.27
CA TYR A 562 -33.13 19.12 10.04
C TYR A 562 -34.22 19.00 11.11
N PHE A 563 -34.75 17.80 11.33
CA PHE A 563 -35.81 17.58 12.32
C PHE A 563 -35.37 17.91 13.75
N ILE A 564 -34.15 17.56 14.14
CA ILE A 564 -33.60 17.91 15.45
C ILE A 564 -33.43 19.43 15.60
N SER A 565 -33.05 20.12 14.53
CA SER A 565 -32.81 21.57 14.57
C SER A 565 -34.10 22.38 14.59
N GLU A 566 -35.15 21.91 13.93
CA GLU A 566 -36.44 22.61 13.82
C GLU A 566 -37.42 22.24 14.94
N TYR A 567 -37.39 20.97 15.38
CA TYR A 567 -38.21 20.45 16.48
C TYR A 567 -37.31 20.02 17.64
N PRO A 568 -36.70 20.97 18.38
CA PRO A 568 -35.84 20.64 19.49
C PRO A 568 -36.63 19.80 20.50
N ILE A 569 -36.09 18.61 20.80
CA ILE A 569 -36.66 17.71 21.80
C ILE A 569 -36.69 18.48 23.13
N ARG A 570 -37.90 18.83 23.61
CA ARG A 570 -38.06 19.38 24.96
C ARG A 570 -37.45 18.37 25.91
N LYS A 571 -36.43 18.79 26.68
CA LYS A 571 -35.98 17.99 27.84
C LYS A 571 -37.22 17.72 28.66
N VAL A 572 -37.57 16.45 28.82
CA VAL A 572 -38.52 16.03 29.84
C VAL A 572 -37.80 16.33 31.14
N ASP A 573 -38.23 17.38 31.83
CA ASP A 573 -37.73 17.71 33.16
C ASP A 573 -37.92 16.44 34.02
N LYS A 574 -36.79 15.90 34.48
CA LYS A 574 -36.74 14.73 35.37
C LYS A 574 -37.04 15.14 36.79
#